data_AF-A0A4Z1FHK7-F1
#
_entry.id   AF-A0A4Z1FHK7-F1
#
_cell.length_a   1.000
_cell.length_b   1.000
_cell.length_c   1.000
_cell.angle_alpha   90.00
_cell.angle_beta   90.00
_cell.angle_gamma   90.00
#
_symmetry.space_group_name_H-M   'P 1'
#
loop_
_entity.id
_entity.type
_entity.pdbx_description
1 polymer ?
#
loop_
_entity_poly.entity_id
_entity_poly.type
_entity_poly.pdbx_seq_one_letter_code
_entity_poly.pdbx_strand_id
1 'polypeptide(L)'
;MILFETDTSVFELLWDLALAFFIVRIAFIYFSLTYLSSLFSSFIVLNQVIPYNHLTAPARELVAFPIYILTVALWARTVIVYYEIPRVPGFRIAIGLVAGSFMVTAELVGGFVLWDQGYTEWIWETNLLGAGLGILTLILFEGMPWALMLLERSESNETTHGHEEKPIMSAVPTIGKTEKMNIEDKKMN
;
A
#
# COMPACT_ATOMS: atom_id res chain seq x y z
N MET A 1 12.48 29.83 36.46
CA MET A 1 12.86 28.48 35.99
C MET A 1 11.60 27.83 35.41
N ILE A 2 11.23 28.20 34.17
CA ILE A 2 10.04 27.70 33.43
C ILE A 2 10.36 27.62 31.90
N LEU A 3 11.61 27.85 31.48
CA LEU A 3 11.92 28.10 30.06
C LEU A 3 12.35 26.86 29.24
N PHE A 4 12.41 25.67 29.83
CA PHE A 4 12.96 24.46 29.17
C PHE A 4 11.97 23.30 29.03
N GLU A 5 10.71 23.45 29.43
CA GLU A 5 9.67 22.42 29.19
C GLU A 5 8.94 22.59 27.85
N THR A 6 9.18 23.69 27.13
CA THR A 6 8.51 24.01 25.86
C THR A 6 9.25 23.52 24.61
N ASP A 7 10.58 23.43 24.64
CA ASP A 7 11.37 23.03 23.46
C ASP A 7 11.12 21.57 23.04
N THR A 8 10.96 20.67 24.01
CA THR A 8 10.60 19.27 23.74
C THR A 8 9.21 19.16 23.12
N SER A 9 8.25 19.95 23.62
CA SER A 9 6.87 19.97 23.09
C SER A 9 6.79 20.53 21.67
N VAL A 10 7.56 21.58 21.35
CA VAL A 10 7.59 22.15 19.99
C VAL A 10 8.27 21.19 19.01
N PHE A 11 9.33 20.50 19.44
CA PHE A 11 10.01 19.50 18.61
C PHE A 11 9.09 18.31 18.29
N GLU A 12 8.37 17.77 19.27
CA GLU A 12 7.38 16.71 19.07
C GLU A 12 6.28 17.14 18.09
N LEU A 13 5.78 18.36 18.22
CA LEU A 13 4.76 18.90 17.32
C LEU A 13 5.27 19.06 15.87
N LEU A 14 6.51 19.52 15.69
CA LEU A 14 7.13 19.61 14.36
C LEU A 14 7.37 18.23 13.76
N TRP A 15 7.75 17.25 14.57
CA TRP A 15 7.93 15.87 14.15
C TRP A 15 6.61 15.23 13.69
N ASP A 16 5.55 15.39 14.47
CA ASP A 16 4.21 14.89 14.12
C ASP A 16 3.66 15.56 12.85
N LEU A 17 3.88 16.88 12.69
CA LEU A 17 3.49 17.60 11.47
C LEU A 17 4.25 17.08 10.24
N ALA A 18 5.57 16.85 10.38
CA ALA A 18 6.39 16.32 9.30
C ALA A 18 5.95 14.90 8.91
N LEU A 19 5.66 14.05 9.91
CA LEU A 19 5.17 12.69 9.71
C LEU A 19 3.78 12.70 9.04
N ALA A 20 2.87 13.56 9.48
CA ALA A 20 1.56 13.73 8.87
C ALA A 20 1.67 14.17 7.41
N PHE A 21 2.51 15.17 7.11
CA PHE A 21 2.72 15.63 5.74
C PHE A 21 3.30 14.52 4.84
N PHE A 22 4.23 13.71 5.37
CA PHE A 22 4.80 12.59 4.66
C PHE A 22 3.74 11.52 4.34
N ILE A 23 2.86 11.17 5.29
CA ILE A 23 1.72 10.27 5.07
C ILE A 23 0.78 10.83 4.00
N VAL A 24 0.37 12.08 4.13
CA VAL A 24 -0.57 12.73 3.21
C VAL A 24 -0.01 12.75 1.78
N ARG A 25 1.28 13.03 1.62
CA ARG A 25 1.93 13.05 0.31
C ARG A 25 1.90 11.66 -0.35
N ILE A 26 2.26 10.62 0.39
CA ILE A 26 2.27 9.25 -0.15
C ILE A 26 0.83 8.80 -0.45
N ALA A 27 -0.11 9.08 0.44
CA ALA A 27 -1.52 8.78 0.25
C ALA A 27 -2.08 9.49 -0.99
N PHE A 28 -1.72 10.75 -1.22
CA PHE A 28 -2.15 11.50 -2.40
C PHE A 28 -1.60 10.91 -3.70
N ILE A 29 -0.35 10.45 -3.71
CA ILE A 29 0.26 9.80 -4.89
C ILE A 29 -0.42 8.47 -5.17
N TYR A 30 -0.64 7.66 -4.13
CA TYR A 30 -1.36 6.40 -4.25
C TYR A 30 -2.78 6.61 -4.78
N PHE A 31 -3.53 7.56 -4.20
CA PHE A 31 -4.86 7.97 -4.66
C PHE A 31 -4.83 8.44 -6.12
N SER A 32 -3.91 9.31 -6.51
CA SER A 32 -3.84 9.84 -7.88
C SER A 32 -3.61 8.74 -8.91
N LEU A 33 -2.71 7.80 -8.61
CA LEU A 33 -2.40 6.68 -9.50
C LEU A 33 -3.59 5.73 -9.66
N THR A 34 -4.27 5.38 -8.57
CA THR A 34 -5.42 4.47 -8.60
C THR A 34 -6.63 5.14 -9.23
N TYR A 35 -6.91 6.40 -8.90
CA TYR A 35 -8.02 7.16 -9.46
C TYR A 35 -7.87 7.37 -10.97
N LEU A 36 -6.70 7.82 -11.45
CA LEU A 36 -6.45 7.98 -12.89
C LEU A 36 -6.54 6.65 -13.64
N SER A 37 -6.01 5.57 -13.07
CA SER A 37 -6.12 4.23 -13.67
C SER A 37 -7.57 3.75 -13.74
N SER A 38 -8.37 4.04 -12.71
CA SER A 38 -9.79 3.68 -12.67
C SER A 38 -10.60 4.48 -13.69
N LEU A 39 -10.34 5.79 -13.82
CA LEU A 39 -10.95 6.63 -14.86
C LEU A 39 -10.59 6.12 -16.27
N PHE A 40 -9.32 5.76 -16.50
CA PHE A 40 -8.87 5.24 -17.78
C PHE A 40 -9.54 3.89 -18.11
N SER A 41 -9.62 2.98 -17.13
CA SER A 41 -10.33 1.71 -17.29
C SER A 41 -11.82 1.93 -17.59
N SER A 42 -12.47 2.83 -16.85
CA SER A 42 -13.89 3.18 -17.06
C SER A 42 -14.13 3.77 -18.44
N PHE A 43 -13.24 4.64 -18.92
CA PHE A 43 -13.30 5.21 -20.26
C PHE A 43 -13.21 4.13 -21.35
N ILE A 44 -12.29 3.17 -21.22
CA ILE A 44 -12.17 2.04 -22.15
C ILE A 44 -13.44 1.19 -22.14
N VAL A 45 -13.96 0.86 -20.96
CA VAL A 45 -15.17 0.03 -20.83
C VAL A 45 -16.37 0.73 -21.47
N LEU A 46 -16.58 2.01 -21.21
CA LEU A 46 -17.68 2.80 -21.75
C LEU A 46 -17.57 2.96 -23.29
N ASN A 47 -16.38 3.29 -23.80
CA ASN A 47 -16.22 3.65 -25.20
C ASN A 47 -15.99 2.45 -26.13
N GLN A 48 -15.38 1.36 -25.64
CA GLN A 48 -15.08 0.18 -26.44
C GLN A 48 -15.92 -1.03 -26.05
N VAL A 49 -16.09 -1.35 -24.78
CA VAL A 49 -16.65 -2.66 -24.39
C VAL A 49 -18.18 -2.70 -24.44
N ILE A 50 -18.85 -1.63 -23.98
CA ILE A 50 -20.32 -1.53 -23.98
C ILE A 50 -20.94 -1.64 -25.39
N PRO A 51 -20.46 -0.92 -26.43
CA PRO A 51 -21.10 -0.97 -27.74
C PRO A 51 -20.99 -2.35 -28.42
N TYR A 52 -19.97 -3.15 -28.10
CA TYR A 52 -19.83 -4.49 -28.70
C TYR A 52 -20.56 -5.60 -27.92
N ASN A 53 -20.65 -5.48 -26.59
CA ASN A 53 -21.07 -6.59 -25.74
C ASN A 53 -22.49 -6.46 -25.15
N HIS A 54 -23.18 -5.33 -25.36
CA HIS A 54 -24.55 -5.05 -24.84
C HIS A 54 -24.74 -5.37 -23.34
N LEU A 55 -23.68 -5.33 -22.55
CA LEU A 55 -23.72 -5.66 -21.13
C LEU A 55 -24.44 -4.53 -20.38
N THR A 56 -25.71 -4.76 -20.05
CA THR A 56 -26.47 -3.93 -19.10
C THR A 56 -25.96 -4.14 -17.67
N ALA A 57 -26.12 -3.12 -16.81
CA ALA A 57 -25.89 -3.28 -15.38
C ALA A 57 -26.80 -4.42 -14.85
N PRO A 58 -26.33 -5.35 -14.00
CA PRO A 58 -25.15 -5.30 -13.12
C PRO A 58 -23.91 -6.11 -13.57
N ALA A 59 -23.96 -6.82 -14.70
CA ALA A 59 -22.87 -7.71 -15.13
C ALA A 59 -21.56 -6.97 -15.43
N ARG A 60 -21.66 -5.72 -15.89
CA ARG A 60 -20.51 -4.83 -16.13
C ARG A 60 -19.66 -4.59 -14.88
N GLU A 61 -20.31 -4.35 -13.74
CA GLU A 61 -19.63 -4.02 -12.49
C GLU A 61 -18.91 -5.25 -11.93
N LEU A 62 -19.49 -6.43 -12.12
CA LEU A 62 -18.88 -7.69 -11.70
C LEU A 62 -17.61 -8.03 -12.50
N VAL A 63 -17.56 -7.68 -13.80
CA VAL A 63 -16.39 -7.88 -14.65
C VAL A 63 -15.30 -6.84 -14.38
N ALA A 64 -15.68 -5.60 -14.06
CA ALA A 64 -14.74 -4.53 -13.74
C ALA A 64 -14.08 -4.71 -12.35
N PHE A 65 -14.79 -5.34 -11.42
CA PHE A 65 -14.34 -5.57 -10.04
C PHE A 65 -12.96 -6.24 -9.90
N PRO A 66 -12.68 -7.41 -10.53
CA PRO A 66 -11.36 -8.04 -10.42
C PRO A 66 -10.24 -7.20 -11.05
N ILE A 67 -10.53 -6.49 -12.15
CA ILE A 67 -9.56 -5.61 -12.81
C ILE A 67 -9.19 -4.45 -11.88
N TYR A 68 -10.18 -3.89 -11.18
CA TYR A 68 -9.98 -2.84 -10.20
C TYR A 68 -9.10 -3.33 -9.04
N ILE A 69 -9.40 -4.50 -8.46
CA ILE A 69 -8.58 -5.09 -7.38
C ILE A 69 -7.13 -5.30 -7.83
N LEU A 70 -6.92 -5.86 -9.02
CA LEU A 70 -5.56 -6.08 -9.52
C LEU A 70 -4.80 -4.77 -9.72
N THR A 71 -5.48 -3.74 -10.23
CA THR A 71 -4.90 -2.41 -10.42
C THR A 71 -4.51 -1.79 -9.09
N VAL A 72 -5.38 -1.88 -8.09
CA VAL A 72 -5.12 -1.39 -6.74
C VAL A 72 -3.96 -2.16 -6.09
N ALA A 73 -3.90 -3.49 -6.23
CA ALA A 73 -2.80 -4.31 -5.71
C ALA A 73 -1.46 -3.93 -6.31
N LEU A 74 -1.44 -3.73 -7.62
CA LEU A 74 -0.24 -3.36 -8.36
C LEU A 74 0.27 -2.00 -7.89
N TRP A 75 -0.60 -0.99 -7.81
CA TRP A 75 -0.20 0.34 -7.35
C TRP A 75 0.19 0.37 -5.88
N ALA A 76 -0.52 -0.36 -5.01
CA ALA A 76 -0.17 -0.47 -3.60
C ALA A 76 1.25 -1.06 -3.45
N ARG A 77 1.55 -2.13 -4.19
CA ARG A 77 2.90 -2.72 -4.22
C ARG A 77 3.95 -1.75 -4.74
N THR A 78 3.70 -1.07 -5.86
CA THR A 78 4.64 -0.10 -6.44
C THR A 78 4.94 1.03 -5.46
N VAL A 79 3.93 1.57 -4.78
CA VAL A 79 4.09 2.64 -3.79
C VAL A 79 4.88 2.14 -2.56
N ILE A 80 4.60 0.94 -2.06
CA ILE A 80 5.33 0.34 -0.93
C ILE A 80 6.82 0.15 -1.27
N VAL A 81 7.12 -0.38 -2.46
CA VAL A 81 8.49 -0.65 -2.89
C VAL A 81 9.25 0.65 -3.18
N TYR A 82 8.62 1.63 -3.84
CA TYR A 82 9.29 2.87 -4.23
C TYR A 82 9.55 3.82 -3.06
N TYR A 83 8.63 3.92 -2.11
CA TYR A 83 8.77 4.79 -0.93
C TYR A 83 9.33 4.06 0.30
N GLU A 84 9.75 2.79 0.15
CA GLU A 84 10.29 1.95 1.22
C GLU A 84 9.48 2.04 2.52
N ILE A 85 8.16 1.92 2.40
CA ILE A 85 7.24 2.19 3.50
C ILE A 85 7.55 1.23 4.66
N PRO A 86 7.80 1.75 5.88
CA PRO A 86 8.16 0.91 7.01
C PRO A 86 7.08 -0.15 7.24
N ARG A 87 7.50 -1.36 7.62
CA ARG A 87 6.62 -2.51 7.90
C ARG A 87 5.89 -2.34 9.24
N VAL A 88 5.40 -1.13 9.52
CA VAL A 88 4.65 -0.80 10.72
C VAL A 88 3.17 -0.83 10.38
N PRO A 89 2.37 -1.62 11.13
CA PRO A 89 0.95 -1.81 10.85
C PRO A 89 0.16 -0.48 10.78
N GLY A 90 0.37 0.41 11.76
CA GLY A 90 -0.36 1.67 11.83
C GLY A 90 -0.08 2.62 10.67
N PHE A 91 1.15 2.62 10.16
CA PHE A 91 1.55 3.55 9.10
C PHE A 91 0.89 3.21 7.75
N ARG A 92 0.81 1.91 7.42
CA ARG A 92 0.16 1.45 6.18
C ARG A 92 -1.37 1.64 6.22
N ILE A 93 -2.00 1.44 7.38
CA ILE A 93 -3.43 1.73 7.56
C ILE A 93 -3.69 3.24 7.43
N ALA A 94 -2.86 4.08 8.05
CA ALA A 94 -3.04 5.54 7.97
C ALA A 94 -2.97 6.04 6.52
N ILE A 95 -2.02 5.55 5.73
CA ILE A 95 -1.92 5.87 4.29
C ILE A 95 -3.18 5.42 3.55
N GLY A 96 -3.65 4.19 3.80
CA GLY A 96 -4.86 3.64 3.19
C GLY A 96 -6.11 4.47 3.51
N LEU A 97 -6.32 4.83 4.78
CA LEU A 97 -7.45 5.64 5.23
C LEU A 97 -7.42 7.06 4.67
N VAL A 98 -6.24 7.70 4.64
CA VAL A 98 -6.10 9.04 4.06
C VAL A 98 -6.33 9.01 2.55
N ALA A 99 -5.86 7.96 1.87
CA ALA A 99 -6.17 7.78 0.45
C ALA A 99 -7.66 7.51 0.21
N GLY A 100 -8.30 6.73 1.09
CA GLY A 100 -9.74 6.46 1.07
C GLY A 100 -10.56 7.74 1.21
N SER A 101 -10.19 8.63 2.13
CA SER A 101 -10.90 9.91 2.28
C SER A 101 -10.78 10.81 1.05
N PHE A 102 -9.62 10.82 0.38
CA PHE A 102 -9.48 11.49 -0.92
C PHE A 102 -10.37 10.85 -1.98
N MET A 103 -10.47 9.52 -2.01
CA MET A 103 -11.34 8.79 -2.95
C MET A 103 -12.81 9.13 -2.76
N VAL A 104 -13.31 9.08 -1.52
CA VAL A 104 -14.69 9.45 -1.18
C VAL A 104 -14.98 10.90 -1.58
N THR A 105 -14.04 11.81 -1.32
CA THR A 105 -14.18 13.22 -1.71
C THR A 105 -14.25 13.36 -3.24
N ALA A 106 -13.40 12.64 -3.97
CA ALA A 106 -13.40 12.66 -5.43
C ALA A 106 -14.69 12.07 -6.04
N GLU A 107 -15.23 11.01 -5.46
CA GLU A 107 -16.51 10.42 -5.86
C GLU A 107 -17.68 11.36 -5.58
N LEU A 108 -17.71 12.04 -4.42
CA LEU A 108 -18.74 13.03 -4.10
C LEU A 108 -18.70 14.22 -5.05
N VAL A 109 -17.50 14.74 -5.35
CA VAL A 109 -17.33 15.84 -6.33
C VAL A 109 -17.75 15.38 -7.72
N GLY A 110 -17.35 14.16 -8.13
CA GLY A 110 -17.79 13.56 -9.39
C GLY A 110 -19.31 13.45 -9.47
N GLY A 111 -19.93 12.90 -8.42
CA GLY A 111 -21.39 12.78 -8.32
C GLY A 111 -22.11 14.11 -8.41
N PHE A 112 -21.59 15.17 -7.78
CA PHE A 112 -22.16 16.51 -7.87
C PHE A 112 -22.05 17.10 -9.29
N VAL A 113 -20.92 16.91 -9.98
CA VAL A 113 -20.74 17.37 -11.37
C VAL A 113 -21.68 16.61 -12.32
N LEU A 114 -21.84 15.30 -12.12
CA LEU A 114 -22.78 14.46 -12.90
C LEU A 114 -24.24 14.82 -12.63
N TRP A 115 -24.57 15.21 -11.39
CA TRP A 115 -25.89 15.70 -11.02
C TRP A 115 -26.27 16.97 -11.78
N ASP A 116 -25.34 17.93 -11.85
CA ASP A 116 -25.55 19.19 -12.58
C ASP A 116 -25.76 18.98 -14.09
N GLN A 117 -25.11 17.95 -14.66
CA GLN A 117 -25.26 17.57 -16.07
C GLN A 117 -26.55 16.77 -16.36
N GLY A 118 -27.40 16.51 -15.36
CA GLY A 118 -28.70 15.87 -15.55
C GLY A 118 -28.65 14.34 -15.65
N TYR A 119 -27.52 13.70 -15.29
CA TYR A 119 -27.40 12.24 -15.20
C TYR A 119 -27.96 11.70 -13.86
N THR A 120 -29.13 12.20 -13.45
CA THR A 120 -29.77 11.89 -12.17
C THR A 120 -30.22 10.44 -12.06
N GLU A 121 -30.65 9.82 -13.17
CA GLU A 121 -31.05 8.40 -13.20
C GLU A 121 -29.87 7.47 -12.88
N TRP A 122 -28.67 7.73 -13.40
CA TRP A 122 -27.50 6.87 -13.16
C TRP A 122 -27.06 6.80 -11.69
N ILE A 123 -27.27 7.88 -10.93
CA ILE A 123 -26.89 7.97 -9.49
C ILE A 123 -27.91 7.25 -8.60
N TRP A 124 -29.21 7.42 -8.89
CA TRP A 124 -30.30 6.87 -8.06
C TRP A 124 -30.70 5.43 -8.42
N GLU A 125 -30.39 4.99 -9.63
CA GLU A 125 -30.67 3.65 -10.12
C GLU A 125 -29.53 2.66 -9.86
N THR A 126 -28.57 3.08 -9.01
CA THR A 126 -27.52 2.23 -8.48
C THR A 126 -28.17 1.09 -7.71
N ASN A 127 -28.29 -0.07 -8.37
CA ASN A 127 -28.71 -1.32 -7.76
C ASN A 127 -28.00 -1.53 -6.42
N LEU A 128 -28.67 -2.13 -5.44
CA LEU A 128 -28.10 -2.48 -4.13
C LEU A 128 -26.73 -3.19 -4.27
N LEU A 129 -26.58 -4.00 -5.32
CA LEU A 129 -25.34 -4.68 -5.68
C LEU A 129 -24.22 -3.73 -6.13
N GLY A 130 -24.52 -2.70 -6.92
CA GLY A 130 -23.52 -1.73 -7.36
C GLY A 130 -23.05 -0.82 -6.23
N ALA A 131 -23.98 -0.38 -5.37
CA ALA A 131 -23.63 0.34 -4.15
C ALA A 131 -22.81 -0.54 -3.20
N GLY A 132 -23.20 -1.80 -3.02
CA GLY A 132 -22.48 -2.78 -2.22
C GLY A 132 -21.07 -3.07 -2.75
N LEU A 133 -20.92 -3.21 -4.06
CA LEU A 133 -19.62 -3.41 -4.71
C LEU A 133 -18.73 -2.17 -4.58
N GLY A 134 -19.28 -0.97 -4.73
CA GLY A 134 -18.54 0.28 -4.52
C GLY A 134 -17.98 0.39 -3.11
N ILE A 135 -18.82 0.16 -2.09
CA ILE A 135 -18.39 0.14 -0.69
C ILE A 135 -17.32 -0.92 -0.45
N LEU A 136 -17.50 -2.13 -1.01
CA LEU A 136 -16.54 -3.21 -0.86
C LEU A 136 -15.20 -2.88 -1.53
N THR A 137 -15.22 -2.27 -2.72
CA THR A 137 -13.99 -1.82 -3.39
C THR A 137 -13.25 -0.74 -2.61
N LEU A 138 -13.96 0.16 -1.93
CA LEU A 138 -13.37 1.18 -1.06
C LEU A 138 -12.69 0.54 0.16
N ILE A 139 -13.36 -0.39 0.83
CA ILE A 139 -12.79 -1.12 1.97
C ILE A 139 -11.53 -1.90 1.56
N LEU A 140 -11.57 -2.58 0.40
CA LEU A 140 -10.41 -3.27 -0.13
C LEU A 140 -9.28 -2.31 -0.50
N PHE A 141 -9.61 -1.14 -1.06
CA PHE A 141 -8.63 -0.11 -1.42
C PHE A 141 -7.92 0.47 -0.19
N GLU A 142 -8.65 0.79 0.87
CA GLU A 142 -8.11 1.27 2.14
C GLU A 142 -7.26 0.20 2.84
N GLY A 143 -7.71 -1.06 2.81
CA GLY A 143 -7.04 -2.19 3.45
C GLY A 143 -5.90 -2.80 2.65
N MET A 144 -5.71 -2.46 1.37
CA MET A 144 -4.73 -3.09 0.49
C MET A 144 -3.28 -2.97 0.96
N PRO A 145 -2.78 -1.80 1.38
CA PRO A 145 -1.43 -1.67 1.90
C PRO A 145 -1.17 -2.56 3.12
N TRP A 146 -2.20 -2.76 3.95
CA TRP A 146 -2.17 -3.67 5.08
C TRP A 146 -2.21 -5.14 4.66
N ALA A 147 -3.09 -5.50 3.73
CA ALA A 147 -3.23 -6.87 3.24
C ALA A 147 -1.92 -7.39 2.62
N LEU A 148 -1.22 -6.54 1.85
CA LEU A 148 0.10 -6.88 1.32
C LEU A 148 1.15 -7.09 2.41
N MET A 149 1.06 -6.36 3.53
CA MET A 149 1.94 -6.58 4.68
C MET A 149 1.68 -7.95 5.35
N LEU A 150 0.42 -8.36 5.48
CA LEU A 150 0.07 -9.68 6.02
C LEU A 150 0.61 -10.80 5.13
N LEU A 151 0.53 -10.61 3.81
CA LEU A 151 1.06 -11.56 2.83
C LEU A 151 2.60 -11.66 2.93
N GLU A 152 3.30 -10.52 2.97
CA GLU A 152 4.76 -10.47 3.18
C GLU A 152 5.19 -11.16 4.49
N ARG A 153 4.41 -11.00 5.57
CA ARG A 153 4.66 -11.65 6.86
C ARG A 153 4.46 -13.16 6.78
N SER A 154 3.45 -13.62 6.06
CA SER A 154 3.21 -15.05 5.83
C SER A 154 4.37 -15.69 5.04
N GLU A 155 4.84 -15.01 3.99
CA GLU A 155 5.93 -15.49 3.15
C GLU A 155 7.26 -15.55 3.94
N SER A 156 7.52 -14.60 4.84
CA SER A 156 8.68 -14.65 5.74
C SER A 156 8.64 -15.79 6.77
N ASN A 157 7.44 -16.25 7.16
CA ASN A 157 7.30 -17.43 8.01
C ASN A 157 7.49 -18.74 7.23
N GLU A 158 7.30 -18.72 5.92
CA GLU A 158 7.46 -19.88 5.04
C GLU A 158 8.86 -20.02 4.44
N THR A 159 9.71 -18.98 4.52
CA THR A 159 11.14 -19.11 4.20
C THR A 159 11.84 -19.96 5.26
N THR A 160 11.72 -21.27 5.08
CA THR A 160 12.58 -22.34 5.58
C THR A 160 13.98 -22.16 4.97
N HIS A 161 14.67 -21.09 5.31
CA HIS A 161 16.12 -21.02 5.19
C HIS A 161 16.69 -21.24 6.59
N GLY A 162 16.91 -22.52 6.91
CA GLY A 162 17.57 -22.97 8.13
C GLY A 162 19.02 -22.50 8.20
N HIS A 163 19.24 -21.24 8.53
CA HIS A 163 20.52 -20.70 8.96
C HIS A 163 20.46 -19.97 10.31
N GLU A 164 19.34 -20.04 11.03
CA GLU A 164 19.22 -19.45 12.37
C GLU A 164 19.87 -20.30 13.49
N GLU A 165 20.36 -21.51 13.20
CA GLU A 165 21.11 -22.34 14.18
C GLU A 165 22.58 -22.58 13.81
N LYS A 166 23.21 -21.69 13.04
CA LYS A 166 24.67 -21.72 12.94
C LYS A 166 25.26 -20.78 13.98
N PRO A 167 25.86 -21.30 15.07
CA PRO A 167 26.54 -20.45 16.03
C PRO A 167 27.59 -19.60 15.31
N ILE A 168 27.72 -18.34 15.74
CA ILE A 168 28.60 -17.30 15.17
C ILE A 168 30.04 -17.80 14.97
N MET A 169 30.47 -18.83 15.71
CA MET A 169 31.76 -19.51 15.55
C MET A 169 31.97 -20.15 14.17
N SER A 170 30.93 -20.46 13.41
CA SER A 170 31.04 -21.07 12.07
C SER A 170 31.21 -20.06 10.93
N ALA A 171 30.96 -18.77 11.18
CA ALA A 171 31.05 -17.70 10.20
C ALA A 171 32.39 -16.94 10.22
N VAL A 172 33.26 -17.24 11.19
CA VAL A 172 34.62 -16.70 11.22
C VAL A 172 35.54 -17.72 10.54
N PRO A 173 36.09 -17.44 9.34
CA PRO A 173 37.13 -18.28 8.79
C PRO A 173 38.29 -18.27 9.79
N THR A 174 38.58 -19.44 10.36
CA THR A 174 39.70 -19.63 11.29
C THR A 174 41.01 -19.66 10.50
N ILE A 175 41.32 -18.55 9.82
CA ILE A 175 42.62 -18.29 9.20
C ILE A 175 43.42 -17.59 10.28
N GLY A 176 44.17 -18.34 11.09
CA GLY A 176 45.10 -17.71 12.04
C GLY A 176 45.55 -18.52 13.24
N LYS A 177 45.02 -19.72 13.50
CA LYS A 177 45.54 -20.58 14.60
C LYS A 177 46.47 -21.69 14.15
N THR A 178 46.42 -22.12 12.88
CA THR A 178 47.25 -23.24 12.40
C THR A 178 48.70 -22.82 12.07
N GLU A 179 48.96 -21.53 11.84
CA GLU A 179 50.29 -21.08 11.44
C GLU A 179 51.22 -20.74 12.62
N LYS A 180 50.67 -20.44 13.81
CA LYS A 180 51.49 -20.17 15.01
C LYS A 180 52.03 -21.43 15.69
N MET A 181 51.33 -22.57 15.63
CA MET A 181 51.85 -23.82 16.20
C MET A 181 53.05 -24.38 15.43
N ASN A 182 53.15 -24.13 14.13
CA ASN A 182 54.22 -24.73 13.32
C ASN A 182 55.55 -23.94 13.35
N ILE A 183 55.54 -22.72 13.89
CA ILE A 183 56.75 -21.89 14.01
C ILE A 183 57.43 -22.09 15.39
N GLU A 184 56.66 -22.38 16.44
CA GLU A 184 57.25 -22.66 17.76
C GLU A 184 57.92 -24.03 17.84
N ASP A 185 57.37 -25.07 17.20
CA ASP A 185 57.99 -26.42 17.22
C ASP A 185 59.26 -26.54 16.35
N LYS A 186 59.52 -25.60 15.44
CA LYS A 186 60.74 -25.60 14.63
C LYS A 186 61.91 -24.83 15.27
N LYS A 187 61.68 -24.14 16.39
CA LYS A 187 62.74 -23.42 17.14
C LYS A 187 63.28 -24.20 18.34
N MET A 188 62.75 -25.39 18.62
CA MET A 188 63.28 -26.30 19.63
C MET A 188 63.64 -27.66 19.01
N ASN A 189 64.70 -27.67 18.22
CA ASN A 189 65.59 -28.82 18.05
C ASN A 189 66.93 -28.35 17.49
#